data_AF-A0A7L0SDB3-F1
#
_entry.id   AF-A0A7L0SDB3-F1
#
_cell.length_a   1.000
_cell.length_b   1.000
_cell.length_c   1.000
_cell.angle_alpha   90.00
_cell.angle_beta   90.00
_cell.angle_gamma   90.00
#
_symmetry.space_group_name_H-M   'P 1'
#
loop_
_entity.id
_entity.type
_entity.pdbx_description
1 polymer ?
#
loop_
_entity_poly.entity_id
_entity_poly.type
_entity_poly.pdbx_seq_one_letter_code
_entity_poly.pdbx_strand_id
1 'polypeptide(L)' 'MEDTASVEQLQETLIRALRALVLKTHPAETSRFTKLLLKLPDLRTLNNLHSEKLLSFR' A
#
# COMPACT_ATOMS: atom_id res chain seq x y z
N MET A 1 0.75 18.88 15.43
CA MET A 1 0.15 17.73 14.73
C MET A 1 0.89 17.62 13.43
N GLU A 2 1.53 16.49 13.16
CA GLU A 2 2.08 16.21 11.83
C GLU A 2 0.98 16.35 10.77
N ASP A 3 1.36 16.77 9.57
CA ASP A 3 0.43 17.10 8.49
C ASP A 3 -0.13 15.83 7.83
N THR A 4 -0.95 15.09 8.60
CA THR A 4 -1.62 13.86 8.16
C THR A 4 -2.47 14.10 6.91
N ALA A 5 -3.04 15.30 6.77
CA ALA A 5 -3.84 15.68 5.61
C ALA A 5 -3.01 15.67 4.32
N SER A 6 -1.80 16.24 4.34
CA SER A 6 -0.88 16.17 3.20
C SER A 6 -0.47 14.74 2.85
N VAL A 7 -0.27 13.88 3.86
CA VAL A 7 0.06 12.46 3.64
C VAL A 7 -1.10 11.72 2.97
N GLU A 8 -2.33 11.95 3.42
CA GLU A 8 -3.54 11.35 2.85
C GLU A 8 -3.75 11.81 1.40
N GLN A 9 -3.58 13.10 1.11
CA GLN A 9 -3.69 13.64 -0.26
C GLN A 9 -2.65 13.04 -1.20
N LEU A 10 -1.40 12.88 -0.73
CA LEU A 10 -0.36 12.22 -1.50
C LEU A 10 -0.72 10.76 -1.77
N GLN A 11 -1.20 10.04 -0.74
CA GLN A 11 -1.63 8.65 -0.88
C GLN A 11 -2.75 8.52 -1.92
N GLU A 12 -3.76 9.39 -1.87
CA GLU A 12 -4.86 9.37 -2.83
C GLU A 12 -4.36 9.59 -4.26
N THR A 13 -3.45 10.56 -4.46
CA THR A 13 -2.84 10.85 -5.75
C THR A 13 -2.10 9.63 -6.31
N LEU A 14 -1.30 8.97 -5.48
CA LEU A 14 -0.55 7.77 -5.87
C LEU A 14 -1.47 6.58 -6.18
N ILE A 15 -2.52 6.37 -5.39
CA ILE A 15 -3.51 5.31 -5.61
C ILE A 15 -4.24 5.53 -6.95
N ARG A 16 -4.62 6.77 -7.26
CA ARG A 16 -5.25 7.12 -8.55
C ARG A 16 -4.31 6.85 -9.72
N ALA A 17 -3.05 7.29 -9.63
CA ALA A 17 -2.04 7.05 -10.67
C ALA A 17 -1.77 5.56 -10.88
N LEU A 18 -1.64 4.80 -9.78
CA LEU A 18 -1.44 3.35 -9.83
C LEU A 18 -2.61 2.63 -10.50
N ARG A 19 -3.85 3.01 -10.18
CA ARG A 19 -5.04 2.45 -10.83
C ARG A 19 -5.03 2.67 -12.34
N ALA A 20 -4.75 3.90 -12.77
CA ALA A 20 -4.66 4.24 -14.19
C ALA A 20 -3.58 3.43 -14.90
N LEU A 21 -2.40 3.32 -14.29
CA LEU A 21 -1.28 2.54 -14.83
C LEU A 21 -1.64 1.04 -14.97
N VAL A 22 -2.24 0.45 -13.94
CA VAL A 22 -2.61 -0.97 -13.95
C VAL A 22 -3.66 -1.26 -15.01
N LEU A 23 -4.69 -0.43 -15.14
CA LEU A 23 -5.70 -0.60 -16.19
C LEU A 23 -5.12 -0.43 -17.60
N LYS A 24 -4.17 0.49 -17.79
CA LYS A 24 -3.48 0.68 -19.06
C LYS A 24 -2.57 -0.51 -19.43
N THR A 25 -1.88 -1.09 -18.45
CA THR A 25 -0.86 -2.13 -18.68
C THR A 25 -1.42 -3.55 -18.68
N HIS A 26 -2.51 -3.79 -17.95
CA HIS A 26 -3.15 -5.09 -17.83
C HIS A 26 -4.67 -4.99 -18.02
N PRO A 27 -5.16 -4.56 -19.20
CA PRO A 27 -6.57 -4.27 -19.43
C PRO A 27 -7.47 -5.52 -19.27
N ALA A 28 -6.95 -6.71 -19.51
CA ALA A 28 -7.67 -7.98 -19.34
C ALA A 28 -7.82 -8.40 -17.86
N GLU A 29 -7.02 -7.86 -16.95
CA GLU A 29 -7.04 -8.23 -15.53
C GLU A 29 -7.54 -7.07 -14.66
N THR A 30 -8.84 -6.79 -14.74
CA THR A 30 -9.50 -5.69 -14.01
C THR A 30 -9.37 -5.81 -12.48
N SER A 31 -9.19 -7.02 -11.95
CA SER A 31 -8.99 -7.28 -10.52
C SER A 31 -7.57 -7.01 -10.02
N ARG A 32 -6.59 -6.80 -10.91
CA ARG A 32 -5.16 -6.67 -10.57
C ARG A 32 -4.90 -5.54 -9.59
N PHE A 33 -5.56 -4.40 -9.77
CA PHE A 33 -5.46 -3.26 -8.87
C PHE A 33 -5.95 -3.61 -7.46
N THR A 34 -7.11 -4.27 -7.34
CA THR A 34 -7.63 -4.73 -6.05
C THR A 34 -6.68 -5.72 -5.38
N LYS A 35 -6.11 -6.67 -6.13
CA LYS A 35 -5.11 -7.61 -5.61
C LYS A 35 -3.89 -6.90 -5.02
N LEU A 36 -3.41 -5.82 -5.66
CA LEU A 36 -2.31 -5.01 -5.14
C LEU A 36 -2.69 -4.31 -3.82
N LEU A 37 -3.89 -3.74 -3.73
CA LEU A 37 -4.37 -3.12 -2.48
C LEU A 37 -4.47 -4.13 -1.33
N LEU A 38 -4.89 -5.36 -1.62
CA LEU A 38 -4.95 -6.45 -0.65
C LEU A 38 -3.57 -6.90 -0.14
N LYS A 39 -2.47 -6.48 -0.78
CA LYS A 39 -1.11 -6.71 -0.26
C LYS A 39 -0.67 -5.69 0.79
N LEU A 40 -1.35 -4.55 0.93
CA LEU A 40 -0.98 -3.56 1.95
C LEU A 40 -1.18 -4.08 3.38
N PRO A 41 -2.29 -4.77 3.73
CA PRO A 41 -2.42 -5.44 5.01
C PRO A 41 -1.35 -6.51 5.24
N ASP A 42 -1.08 -7.36 4.24
CA ASP A 42 -0.03 -8.39 4.31
C ASP A 42 1.34 -7.78 4.68
N LEU A 43 1.72 -6.69 3.99
CA LEU A 43 2.97 -5.97 4.23
C LEU A 43 3.01 -5.33 5.62
N ARG A 44 1.88 -4.81 6.10
CA ARG A 44 1.77 -4.25 7.45
C ARG A 44 1.95 -5.34 8.52
N THR A 45 1.33 -6.50 8.34
CA THR A 45 1.50 -7.66 9.22
C THR A 45 2.95 -8.11 9.25
N LEU A 46 3.61 -8.21 8.08
CA LEU A 46 5.02 -8.58 7.99
C LEU A 46 5.93 -7.57 8.71
N ASN A 47 5.68 -6.27 8.51
CA ASN A 47 6.43 -5.22 9.18
C ASN A 47 6.27 -5.30 10.71
N ASN A 48 5.06 -5.54 11.20
CA ASN A 48 4.79 -5.71 12.63
C ASN A 48 5.54 -6.91 13.22
N LEU A 49 5.44 -8.09 12.58
CA LEU A 49 6.15 -9.29 13.03
C LEU A 49 7.67 -9.08 13.09
N HIS A 50 8.23 -8.40 12.07
CA HIS A 50 9.65 -8.08 12.08
C HIS A 50 10.02 -7.10 13.19
N SER A 51 9.19 -6.07 13.41
CA SER A 51 9.37 -5.09 14.47
C SER A 51 9.33 -5.74 15.86
N GLU A 52 8.40 -6.66 16.10
CA GLU A 52 8.33 -7.45 17.34
C GLU A 52 9.60 -8.30 17.55
N LYS A 53 10.08 -8.96 16.49
CA LYS A 53 11.31 -9.72 16.54
C LYS A 53 12.52 -8.82 16.86
N LEU A 54 12.60 -7.63 16.27
CA LEU A 54 13.66 -6.66 16.60
C LEU A 54 13.61 -6.21 18.06
N LEU A 55 12.43 -6.00 18.61
CA LEU A 55 12.25 -5.66 20.03
C LEU A 55 12.65 -6.80 20.96
N SER A 56 12.46 -8.07 20.55
CA SER A 56 12.90 -9.23 21.35
C SER A 56 14.42 -9.39 21.49
N PHE A 57 15.21 -8.66 20.69
CA PHE A 57 16.67 -8.62 20.79
C PHE A 57 17.19 -7.44 21.65
N ARG A 58 16.30 -6.59 22.18
CA ARG A 58 16.64 -5.45 23.04
C ARG A 58 16.57 -5.80 24.51
#